data_AF-A0A6L9EEX4-F1
#
_entry.id   AF-A0A6L9EEX4-F1
#
_cell.length_a   1.000
_cell.length_b   1.000
_cell.length_c   1.000
_cell.angle_alpha   90.00
_cell.angle_beta   90.00
_cell.angle_gamma   90.00
#
_symmetry.space_group_name_H-M   'P 1'
#
loop_
_entity.id
_entity.type
_entity.pdbx_description
1 polymer ?
#
loop_
_entity_poly.entity_id
_entity_poly.type
_entity_poly.pdbx_seq_one_letter_code
_entity_poly.pdbx_strand_id
1 'polypeptide(L)'
;MEADRRMWSVTARGLSDCVGELLKAGYGSTSVRELQLKLKKHGVYPAKDLWDLCSAELPDIFFTYDSSQNYVDIQQIVWQTLDFAAAALRKRRADVADEDLELLISDGVRIWVDFLFIDQGSRDIPEELKVLPQLLRNVDAHFVLGSTPLERAWCCYEIALFNQKCATDERLNLNSFIAPTKPYYNWDLVLSTEAEDKIYIEQQIRNTFPGGFEGFQNVMSQASSVALLSKTEGNVYYSPDSIENLGIAAEKWFDRMQ
;
A
#
# COMPACT_ATOMS: atom_id res chain seq x y z
N MET A 1 -5.17 17.46 20.12
CA MET A 1 -3.99 17.22 19.28
C MET A 1 -4.50 16.90 17.90
N GLU A 2 -3.97 17.56 16.86
CA GLU A 2 -4.32 17.25 15.47
C GLU A 2 -3.85 15.83 15.15
N ALA A 3 -4.65 15.05 14.41
CA ALA A 3 -4.28 13.68 14.03
C ALA A 3 -3.02 13.73 13.14
N ASP A 4 -2.10 12.79 13.34
CA ASP A 4 -0.87 12.69 12.56
C ASP A 4 -1.20 12.50 11.07
N ARG A 5 -0.78 13.47 10.24
CA ARG A 5 -1.07 13.50 8.79
C ARG A 5 -0.53 12.28 8.04
N ARG A 6 0.49 11.62 8.58
CA ARG A 6 1.03 10.38 8.00
C ARG A 6 0.05 9.20 8.13
N MET A 7 -0.95 9.30 9.00
CA MET A 7 -2.01 8.30 9.15
C MET A 7 -3.31 8.67 8.43
N TRP A 8 -3.35 9.82 7.76
CA TRP A 8 -4.51 10.25 6.99
C TRP A 8 -4.72 9.36 5.77
N SER A 9 -5.83 9.56 5.09
CA SER A 9 -6.20 8.82 3.90
C SER A 9 -6.78 9.74 2.84
N VAL A 10 -7.00 9.20 1.65
CA VAL A 10 -7.66 9.88 0.54
C VAL A 10 -8.66 8.92 -0.11
N THR A 11 -9.62 9.41 -0.90
CA THR A 11 -10.45 8.53 -1.75
C THR A 11 -9.83 8.38 -3.15
N ALA A 12 -10.38 7.55 -4.03
CA ALA A 12 -9.90 7.44 -5.41
C ALA A 12 -10.07 8.76 -6.18
N ARG A 13 -11.20 9.43 -5.96
CA ARG A 13 -11.44 10.78 -6.50
C ARG A 13 -10.44 11.78 -5.91
N GLY A 14 -10.30 11.83 -4.59
CA GLY A 14 -9.35 12.73 -3.94
C GLY A 14 -7.90 12.50 -4.41
N LEU A 15 -7.49 11.25 -4.67
CA LEU A 15 -6.17 10.95 -5.21
C LEU A 15 -6.02 11.51 -6.63
N SER A 16 -7.06 11.39 -7.45
CA SER A 16 -7.08 11.94 -8.82
C SER A 16 -6.99 13.46 -8.80
N ASP A 17 -7.68 14.11 -7.86
CA ASP A 17 -7.61 15.55 -7.66
C ASP A 17 -6.21 15.98 -7.17
N CYS A 18 -5.62 15.26 -6.21
CA CYS A 18 -4.24 15.48 -5.76
C CYS A 18 -3.23 15.38 -6.91
N VAL A 19 -3.33 14.33 -7.73
CA VAL A 19 -2.48 14.16 -8.92
C VAL A 19 -2.70 15.30 -9.91
N GLY A 20 -3.95 15.71 -10.12
CA GLY A 20 -4.31 16.86 -10.95
C GLY A 20 -3.65 18.17 -10.47
N GLU A 21 -3.68 18.45 -9.17
CA GLU A 21 -3.05 19.63 -8.58
C GLU A 21 -1.52 19.58 -8.69
N LEU A 22 -0.89 18.41 -8.46
CA LEU A 22 0.55 18.24 -8.67
C LEU A 22 0.94 18.49 -10.14
N LEU A 23 0.18 17.96 -11.10
CA LEU A 23 0.43 18.21 -12.52
C LEU A 23 0.28 19.70 -12.88
N LYS A 24 -0.76 20.37 -12.40
CA LYS A 24 -0.97 21.82 -12.58
C LYS A 24 0.16 22.65 -11.98
N ALA A 25 0.70 22.23 -10.84
CA ALA A 25 1.84 22.86 -10.17
C ALA A 25 3.20 22.59 -10.86
N GLY A 26 3.22 21.83 -11.97
CA GLY A 26 4.41 21.57 -12.77
C GLY A 26 5.19 20.32 -12.38
N TYR A 27 4.66 19.49 -11.48
CA TYR A 27 5.21 18.17 -11.20
C TYR A 27 4.78 17.19 -12.30
N GLY A 28 5.40 17.27 -13.49
CA GLY A 28 5.08 16.37 -14.61
C GLY A 28 5.16 14.88 -14.26
N SER A 29 4.49 14.04 -15.06
CA SER A 29 4.48 12.57 -14.91
C SER A 29 5.90 12.00 -14.84
N THR A 30 6.22 11.35 -13.72
CA THR A 30 7.54 10.78 -13.44
C THR A 30 7.45 9.70 -12.36
N SER A 31 8.56 9.04 -12.06
CA SER A 31 8.67 8.14 -10.92
C SER A 31 8.34 8.83 -9.59
N VAL A 32 7.80 8.08 -8.65
CA VAL A 32 7.59 8.53 -7.27
C VAL A 32 8.89 9.08 -6.69
N ARG A 33 10.04 8.44 -6.91
CA ARG A 33 11.32 8.93 -6.42
C ARG A 33 11.65 10.32 -6.94
N GLU A 34 11.50 10.57 -8.24
CA GLU A 34 11.75 11.89 -8.80
C GLU A 34 10.76 12.93 -8.27
N LEU A 35 9.49 12.55 -8.11
CA LEU A 35 8.48 13.41 -7.47
C LEU A 35 8.90 13.76 -6.04
N GLN A 36 9.23 12.77 -5.22
CA GLN A 36 9.67 12.95 -3.82
C GLN A 36 10.87 13.89 -3.72
N LEU A 37 11.87 13.76 -4.60
CA LEU A 37 13.03 14.67 -4.64
C LEU A 37 12.63 16.12 -4.97
N LYS A 38 11.68 16.31 -5.90
CA LYS A 38 11.15 17.64 -6.23
C LYS A 38 10.33 18.21 -5.07
N LEU A 39 9.45 17.42 -4.44
CA LEU A 39 8.65 17.86 -3.29
C LEU A 39 9.55 18.28 -2.14
N LYS A 40 10.54 17.44 -1.79
CA LYS A 40 11.56 17.76 -0.77
C LYS A 40 12.27 19.08 -1.06
N LYS A 41 12.75 19.28 -2.29
CA LYS A 41 13.45 20.50 -2.69
C LYS A 41 12.60 21.76 -2.51
N HIS A 42 11.29 21.65 -2.66
CA HIS A 42 10.35 22.77 -2.53
C HIS A 42 9.67 22.83 -1.15
N GLY A 43 10.02 21.92 -0.23
CA GLY A 43 9.41 21.86 1.10
C GLY A 43 7.92 21.52 1.09
N VAL A 44 7.46 20.80 0.05
CA VAL A 44 6.06 20.41 -0.13
C VAL A 44 5.81 19.06 0.54
N TYR A 45 4.75 19.00 1.35
CA TYR A 45 4.20 17.78 1.92
C TYR A 45 2.73 17.67 1.49
N PRO A 46 2.38 16.83 0.50
CA PRO A 46 1.06 16.86 -0.10
C PRO A 46 -0.10 16.69 0.89
N ALA A 47 -0.02 15.79 1.88
CA ALA A 47 -1.09 15.65 2.88
C ALA A 47 -1.28 16.90 3.76
N LYS A 48 -0.28 17.77 3.86
CA LYS A 48 -0.39 19.08 4.53
C LYS A 48 -0.87 20.17 3.58
N ASP A 49 -0.32 20.21 2.37
CA ASP A 49 -0.52 21.32 1.42
C ASP A 49 -1.82 21.17 0.61
N LEU A 50 -2.31 19.94 0.45
CA LEU A 50 -3.57 19.56 -0.20
C LEU A 50 -4.53 18.88 0.81
N TRP A 51 -4.53 19.38 2.05
CA TRP A 51 -5.23 18.75 3.18
C TRP A 51 -6.73 18.63 2.98
N ASP A 52 -7.33 19.52 2.18
CA ASP A 52 -8.76 19.57 1.84
C ASP A 52 -9.18 18.42 0.91
N LEU A 53 -8.21 17.80 0.23
CA LEU A 53 -8.41 16.59 -0.57
C LEU A 53 -8.20 15.30 0.24
N CYS A 54 -7.74 15.40 1.48
CA CYS A 54 -7.47 14.26 2.35
C CYS A 54 -8.49 14.15 3.50
N SER A 55 -8.50 12.99 4.15
CA SER A 55 -9.31 12.70 5.34
C SER A 55 -8.42 12.36 6.52
N ALA A 56 -8.75 12.88 7.70
CA ALA A 56 -8.07 12.54 8.95
C ALA A 56 -8.41 11.12 9.46
N GLU A 57 -9.28 10.41 8.76
CA GLU A 57 -9.62 9.03 9.06
C GLU A 57 -8.56 8.05 8.56
N LEU A 58 -8.45 6.90 9.25
CA LEU A 58 -7.52 5.84 8.88
C LEU A 58 -7.90 5.20 7.54
N PRO A 59 -6.91 4.77 6.73
CA PRO A 59 -7.15 4.12 5.47
C PRO A 59 -7.76 2.72 5.65
N ASP A 60 -8.54 2.31 4.65
CA ASP A 60 -9.06 0.97 4.48
C ASP A 60 -8.10 0.10 3.65
N ILE A 61 -7.37 0.72 2.71
CA ILE A 61 -6.41 0.05 1.84
C ILE A 61 -5.04 0.71 1.93
N PHE A 62 -4.00 -0.12 2.05
CA PHE A 62 -2.61 0.30 1.89
C PHE A 62 -2.05 -0.17 0.54
N PHE A 63 -1.28 0.69 -0.13
CA PHE A 63 -0.58 0.35 -1.37
C PHE A 63 0.93 0.38 -1.16
N THR A 64 1.58 -0.75 -1.46
CA THR A 64 3.04 -0.88 -1.50
C THR A 64 3.51 -0.93 -2.95
N TYR A 65 4.55 -0.18 -3.29
CA TYR A 65 5.19 -0.20 -4.61
C TYR A 65 6.62 0.30 -4.54
N ASP A 66 7.42 -0.04 -5.55
CA ASP A 66 8.75 0.54 -5.70
C ASP A 66 8.64 2.02 -6.11
N SER A 67 9.40 2.89 -5.46
CA SER A 67 9.49 4.33 -5.79
C SER A 67 9.91 4.63 -7.25
N SER A 68 10.37 3.62 -8.00
CA SER A 68 10.59 3.73 -9.45
C SER A 68 9.29 3.82 -10.27
N GLN A 69 8.15 3.40 -9.71
CA GLN A 69 6.85 3.47 -10.37
C GLN A 69 6.41 4.91 -10.61
N ASN A 70 5.68 5.13 -11.71
CA ASN A 70 5.15 6.45 -12.03
C ASN A 70 3.96 6.79 -11.13
N TYR A 71 3.97 7.97 -10.51
CA TYR A 71 2.93 8.36 -9.56
C TYR A 71 1.55 8.57 -10.22
N VAL A 72 1.51 8.90 -11.51
CA VAL A 72 0.27 9.01 -12.29
C VAL A 72 -0.29 7.61 -12.59
N ASP A 73 0.59 6.67 -12.95
CA ASP A 73 0.18 5.28 -13.21
C ASP A 73 -0.34 4.62 -11.92
N ILE A 74 0.24 4.95 -10.75
CA ILE A 74 -0.27 4.49 -9.45
C ILE A 74 -1.73 4.91 -9.25
N GLN A 75 -2.10 6.15 -9.59
CA GLN A 75 -3.49 6.60 -9.51
C GLN A 75 -4.40 5.77 -10.42
N GLN A 76 -3.97 5.45 -11.65
CA GLN A 76 -4.74 4.56 -12.53
C GLN A 76 -4.89 3.13 -11.96
N ILE A 77 -3.82 2.58 -11.39
CA ILE A 77 -3.83 1.24 -10.78
C ILE A 77 -4.74 1.18 -9.56
N VAL A 78 -4.81 2.25 -8.77
CA VAL A 78 -5.75 2.37 -7.65
C VAL A 78 -7.20 2.22 -8.14
N TRP A 79 -7.59 2.95 -9.20
CA TRP A 79 -8.94 2.83 -9.77
C TRP A 79 -9.26 1.40 -10.21
N GLN A 80 -8.32 0.74 -10.90
CA GLN A 80 -8.47 -0.65 -11.33
C GLN A 80 -8.59 -1.62 -10.15
N THR A 81 -7.86 -1.35 -9.07
CA THR A 81 -7.88 -2.13 -7.83
C THR A 81 -9.22 -2.03 -7.13
N LEU A 82 -9.82 -0.84 -7.11
CA LEU A 82 -11.12 -0.60 -6.50
C LEU A 82 -12.26 -1.19 -7.35
N ASP A 83 -12.15 -1.17 -8.68
CA ASP A 83 -13.06 -1.90 -9.56
C ASP A 83 -13.00 -3.42 -9.30
N PHE A 84 -11.79 -3.96 -9.10
CA PHE A 84 -11.62 -5.36 -8.69
C PHE A 84 -12.29 -5.67 -7.34
N ALA A 85 -12.18 -4.78 -6.35
CA ALA A 85 -12.85 -4.93 -5.07
C ALA A 85 -14.39 -4.84 -5.20
N ALA A 86 -14.90 -3.92 -6.01
CA ALA A 86 -16.33 -3.81 -6.31
C ALA A 86 -16.85 -5.07 -7.00
N ALA A 87 -16.07 -5.69 -7.89
CA ALA A 87 -16.41 -6.98 -8.49
C ALA A 87 -16.46 -8.12 -7.45
N ALA A 88 -15.61 -8.09 -6.42
CA ALA A 88 -15.67 -9.03 -5.30
C ALA A 88 -16.95 -8.83 -4.46
N LEU A 89 -17.35 -7.58 -4.20
CA LEU A 89 -18.62 -7.26 -3.55
C LEU A 89 -19.82 -7.75 -4.37
N ARG A 90 -19.85 -7.45 -5.68
CA ARG A 90 -20.96 -7.84 -6.57
C ARG A 90 -21.19 -9.37 -6.58
N LYS A 91 -20.14 -10.17 -6.42
CA LYS A 91 -20.26 -11.64 -6.29
C LYS A 91 -20.97 -12.07 -5.00
N ARG A 92 -20.86 -11.29 -3.93
CA ARG A 92 -21.49 -11.54 -2.61
C ARG A 92 -22.87 -10.92 -2.50
N ARG A 93 -23.05 -9.74 -3.09
CA ARG A 93 -24.26 -8.95 -3.09
C ARG A 93 -24.70 -8.61 -4.51
N ALA A 94 -25.43 -9.54 -5.11
CA ALA A 94 -26.00 -9.36 -6.45
C ALA A 94 -27.14 -8.32 -6.51
N ASP A 95 -27.59 -7.83 -5.35
CA ASP A 95 -28.65 -6.83 -5.19
C ASP A 95 -28.14 -5.38 -5.26
N VAL A 96 -26.82 -5.16 -5.17
CA VAL A 96 -26.22 -3.82 -5.22
C VAL A 96 -26.27 -3.26 -6.64
N ALA A 97 -26.77 -2.03 -6.79
CA ALA A 97 -26.84 -1.35 -8.08
C ALA A 97 -25.46 -0.86 -8.54
N ASP A 98 -25.27 -0.77 -9.86
CA ASP A 98 -23.99 -0.29 -10.44
C ASP A 98 -23.65 1.14 -10.01
N GLU A 99 -24.65 2.01 -9.86
CA GLU A 99 -24.50 3.39 -9.40
C GLU A 99 -23.91 3.46 -7.98
N ASP A 100 -24.33 2.56 -7.08
CA ASP A 100 -23.79 2.49 -5.72
C ASP A 100 -22.35 1.96 -5.72
N LEU A 101 -22.01 1.07 -6.66
CA LEU A 101 -20.63 0.59 -6.83
C LEU A 101 -19.71 1.69 -7.37
N GLU A 102 -20.18 2.54 -8.28
CA GLU A 102 -19.41 3.70 -8.75
C GLU A 102 -19.10 4.67 -7.61
N LEU A 103 -20.06 4.90 -6.71
CA LEU A 103 -19.85 5.70 -5.50
C LEU A 103 -18.84 5.02 -4.56
N LEU A 104 -18.96 3.70 -4.35
CA LEU A 104 -18.01 2.94 -3.53
C LEU A 104 -16.58 3.09 -4.05
N ILE A 105 -16.38 2.89 -5.35
CA ILE A 105 -15.06 3.03 -5.99
C ILE A 105 -14.53 4.46 -5.85
N SER A 106 -15.37 5.46 -6.09
CA SER A 106 -14.92 6.86 -6.15
C SER A 106 -14.61 7.45 -4.77
N ASP A 107 -15.50 7.22 -3.81
CA ASP A 107 -15.56 7.95 -2.54
C ASP A 107 -15.68 7.04 -1.31
N GLY A 108 -16.13 5.80 -1.50
CA GLY A 108 -16.44 4.89 -0.40
C GLY A 108 -15.23 4.28 0.29
N VAL A 109 -14.09 4.21 -0.40
CA VAL A 109 -12.88 3.54 0.09
C VAL A 109 -11.77 4.53 0.36
N ARG A 110 -11.20 4.48 1.57
CA ARG A 110 -10.09 5.32 2.00
C ARG A 110 -8.78 4.59 1.73
N ILE A 111 -7.85 5.24 1.06
CA ILE A 111 -6.59 4.66 0.62
C ILE A 111 -5.39 5.43 1.17
N TRP A 112 -4.27 4.73 1.28
CA TRP A 112 -2.98 5.31 1.64
C TRP A 112 -1.94 5.01 0.55
N VAL A 113 -1.22 6.05 0.14
CA VAL A 113 -0.13 6.00 -0.84
C VAL A 113 1.07 6.82 -0.35
N ASP A 114 2.28 6.34 -0.62
CA ASP A 114 3.51 6.84 0.00
C ASP A 114 3.79 8.32 -0.30
N PHE A 115 3.60 8.75 -1.55
CA PHE A 115 4.02 10.06 -2.03
C PHE A 115 3.11 11.18 -1.54
N LEU A 116 1.93 10.84 -1.01
CA LEU A 116 1.06 11.81 -0.36
C LEU A 116 1.32 11.92 1.14
N PHE A 117 1.46 10.77 1.83
CA PHE A 117 1.36 10.73 3.28
C PHE A 117 2.69 10.61 4.02
N ILE A 118 3.76 10.13 3.38
CA ILE A 118 5.12 10.28 3.91
C ILE A 118 5.50 11.77 3.81
N ASP A 119 6.05 12.34 4.88
CA ASP A 119 6.51 13.73 4.85
C ASP A 119 7.77 13.84 3.98
N GLN A 120 7.55 14.19 2.71
CA GLN A 120 8.64 14.33 1.74
C GLN A 120 9.54 15.53 2.05
N GLY A 121 9.05 16.53 2.78
CA GLY A 121 9.79 17.73 3.15
C GLY A 121 10.90 17.45 4.15
N SER A 122 10.64 16.60 5.14
CA SER A 122 11.63 16.16 6.14
C SER A 122 12.30 14.84 5.75
N ARG A 123 11.53 13.88 5.25
CA ARG A 123 11.88 12.46 5.02
C ARG A 123 12.73 11.90 6.16
N ASP A 124 12.07 11.64 7.28
CA ASP A 124 12.66 11.07 8.48
C ASP A 124 12.12 9.64 8.72
N ILE A 125 12.88 8.65 8.25
CA ILE A 125 12.49 7.23 8.30
C ILE A 125 12.15 6.75 9.73
N PRO A 126 12.94 7.06 10.78
CA PRO A 126 12.54 6.81 12.15
C PRO A 126 11.15 7.34 12.51
N GLU A 127 10.81 8.55 12.09
CA GLU A 127 9.49 9.13 12.36
C GLU A 127 8.38 8.45 11.53
N GLU A 128 8.63 8.12 10.27
CA GLU A 128 7.68 7.36 9.42
C GLU A 128 7.40 5.96 9.97
N LEU A 129 8.44 5.27 10.46
CA LEU A 129 8.33 3.93 11.00
C LEU A 129 7.61 3.87 12.36
N LYS A 130 7.41 5.01 13.05
CA LYS A 130 6.57 5.04 14.25
C LYS A 130 5.09 4.86 13.95
N VAL A 131 4.61 5.35 12.81
CA VAL A 131 3.19 5.31 12.44
C VAL A 131 2.82 4.09 11.61
N LEU A 132 3.76 3.60 10.79
CA LEU A 132 3.51 2.52 9.82
C LEU A 132 2.94 1.22 10.45
N PRO A 133 3.43 0.72 11.60
CA PRO A 133 2.84 -0.47 12.24
C PRO A 133 1.40 -0.27 12.68
N GLN A 134 1.06 0.92 13.19
CA GLN A 134 -0.32 1.24 13.56
C GLN A 134 -1.20 1.32 12.31
N LEU A 135 -0.72 1.99 11.26
CA LEU A 135 -1.42 2.14 10.00
C LEU A 135 -1.80 0.78 9.40
N LEU A 136 -0.82 -0.10 9.22
CA LEU A 136 -1.02 -1.42 8.59
C LEU A 136 -1.88 -2.39 9.43
N ARG A 137 -2.01 -2.17 10.74
CA ARG A 137 -2.94 -2.94 11.59
C ARG A 137 -4.41 -2.54 11.39
N ASN A 138 -4.66 -1.35 10.84
CA ASN A 138 -6.02 -0.81 10.68
C ASN A 138 -6.57 -0.96 9.25
N VAL A 139 -5.73 -1.29 8.28
CA VAL A 139 -6.18 -1.49 6.90
C VAL A 139 -6.80 -2.87 6.73
N ASP A 140 -7.90 -2.94 5.98
CA ASP A 140 -8.62 -4.17 5.69
C ASP A 140 -7.95 -4.95 4.53
N ALA A 141 -7.28 -4.24 3.62
CA ALA A 141 -6.60 -4.84 2.46
C ALA A 141 -5.24 -4.19 2.16
N HIS A 142 -4.34 -4.97 1.54
CA HIS A 142 -3.01 -4.54 1.14
C HIS A 142 -2.69 -4.99 -0.28
N PHE A 143 -2.38 -4.04 -1.16
CA PHE A 143 -2.00 -4.31 -2.55
C PHE A 143 -0.55 -3.94 -2.80
N VAL A 144 0.20 -4.89 -3.36
CA VAL A 144 1.62 -4.77 -3.68
C VAL A 144 1.76 -4.71 -5.19
N LEU A 145 2.20 -3.56 -5.70
CA LEU A 145 2.23 -3.23 -7.12
C LEU A 145 3.65 -3.23 -7.69
N GLY A 146 3.74 -3.48 -9.00
CA GLY A 146 4.99 -3.43 -9.76
C GLY A 146 5.79 -4.73 -9.74
N SER A 147 6.92 -4.73 -10.46
CA SER A 147 7.71 -5.93 -10.76
C SER A 147 8.94 -6.14 -9.86
N THR A 148 9.25 -5.17 -9.00
CA THR A 148 10.40 -5.15 -8.11
C THR A 148 10.11 -4.91 -6.61
N PRO A 149 8.86 -4.84 -6.08
CA PRO A 149 8.66 -4.53 -4.66
C PRO A 149 9.37 -5.53 -3.72
N LEU A 150 9.45 -6.81 -4.07
CA LEU A 150 10.16 -7.81 -3.27
C LEU A 150 11.71 -7.69 -3.29
N GLU A 151 12.25 -6.82 -4.14
CA GLU A 151 13.68 -6.48 -4.14
C GLU A 151 13.98 -5.23 -3.29
N ARG A 152 12.98 -4.60 -2.66
CA ARG A 152 13.14 -3.33 -1.94
C ARG A 152 12.91 -3.49 -0.44
N ALA A 153 13.88 -3.09 0.37
CA ALA A 153 13.85 -3.24 1.83
C ALA A 153 12.60 -2.62 2.48
N TRP A 154 12.22 -1.41 2.04
CA TRP A 154 11.02 -0.70 2.50
C TRP A 154 9.73 -1.49 2.19
N CYS A 155 9.55 -1.88 0.94
CA CYS A 155 8.38 -2.66 0.51
C CYS A 155 8.32 -4.03 1.21
N CYS A 156 9.44 -4.73 1.35
CA CYS A 156 9.49 -5.99 2.09
C CYS A 156 9.06 -5.80 3.56
N TYR A 157 9.42 -4.67 4.17
CA TYR A 157 8.99 -4.35 5.53
C TYR A 157 7.49 -4.08 5.62
N GLU A 158 6.91 -3.32 4.70
CA GLU A 158 5.46 -3.07 4.61
C GLU A 158 4.67 -4.38 4.44
N ILE A 159 5.11 -5.23 3.51
CA ILE A 159 4.53 -6.56 3.27
C ILE A 159 4.59 -7.41 4.53
N ALA A 160 5.73 -7.44 5.20
CA ALA A 160 5.91 -8.21 6.41
C ALA A 160 5.01 -7.71 7.54
N LEU A 161 4.96 -6.39 7.76
CA LEU A 161 4.12 -5.77 8.80
C LEU A 161 2.64 -6.09 8.61
N PHE A 162 2.12 -5.96 7.39
CA PHE A 162 0.72 -6.29 7.12
C PHE A 162 0.40 -7.77 7.38
N ASN A 163 1.33 -8.66 7.01
CA ASN A 163 1.18 -10.10 7.18
C ASN A 163 1.84 -10.61 8.47
N GLN A 164 2.01 -9.77 9.48
CA GLN A 164 2.76 -10.13 10.70
C GLN A 164 2.17 -11.35 11.42
N LYS A 165 0.85 -11.57 11.33
CA LYS A 165 0.17 -12.76 11.86
C LYS A 165 0.64 -14.08 11.23
N CYS A 166 1.16 -14.03 10.01
CA CYS A 166 1.66 -15.18 9.26
C CYS A 166 3.09 -15.56 9.68
N ALA A 167 3.77 -14.76 10.51
CA ALA A 167 5.16 -14.97 10.90
C ALA A 167 5.41 -16.33 11.56
N THR A 168 4.42 -16.84 12.28
CA THR A 168 4.48 -18.15 12.98
C THR A 168 3.64 -19.23 12.30
N ASP A 169 2.99 -18.92 11.18
CA ASP A 169 2.18 -19.89 10.43
C ASP A 169 3.01 -20.45 9.28
N GLU A 170 3.04 -21.77 9.15
CA GLU A 170 3.72 -22.46 8.04
C GLU A 170 2.79 -22.61 6.81
N ARG A 171 1.49 -22.29 6.95
CA ARG A 171 0.53 -22.32 5.85
C ARG A 171 0.59 -21.02 5.05
N LEU A 172 0.40 -21.13 3.74
CA LEU A 172 0.26 -19.98 2.84
C LEU A 172 -1.08 -19.27 3.07
N ASN A 173 -1.09 -18.25 3.93
CA ASN A 173 -2.30 -17.49 4.30
C ASN A 173 -2.08 -15.97 4.26
N LEU A 174 -1.26 -15.51 3.31
CA LEU A 174 -1.03 -14.08 3.13
C LEU A 174 -2.32 -13.37 2.77
N ASN A 175 -2.54 -12.23 3.42
CA ASN A 175 -3.67 -11.36 3.14
C ASN A 175 -3.36 -10.35 2.04
N SER A 176 -2.08 -10.19 1.64
CA SER A 176 -1.70 -9.25 0.60
C SER A 176 -1.97 -9.78 -0.80
N PHE A 177 -2.37 -8.87 -1.68
CA PHE A 177 -2.51 -9.06 -3.11
C PHE A 177 -1.21 -8.63 -3.78
N ILE A 178 -0.46 -9.58 -4.33
CA ILE A 178 0.88 -9.31 -4.86
C ILE A 178 0.86 -9.45 -6.38
N ALA A 179 1.12 -8.34 -7.08
CA ALA A 179 1.29 -8.34 -8.52
C ALA A 179 2.50 -9.21 -8.93
N PRO A 180 2.55 -9.74 -10.16
CA PRO A 180 3.70 -10.47 -10.66
C PRO A 180 5.01 -9.67 -10.49
N THR A 181 5.92 -10.20 -9.67
CA THR A 181 7.16 -9.55 -9.29
C THR A 181 8.31 -10.54 -9.28
N LYS A 182 9.53 -10.03 -9.40
CA LYS A 182 10.72 -10.82 -9.13
C LYS A 182 10.67 -11.38 -7.70
N PRO A 183 11.19 -12.60 -7.49
CA PRO A 183 11.11 -13.25 -6.19
C PRO A 183 12.02 -12.57 -5.16
N TYR A 184 11.57 -12.63 -3.91
CA TYR A 184 12.42 -12.38 -2.77
C TYR A 184 13.37 -13.57 -2.57
N TYR A 185 14.67 -13.29 -2.38
CA TYR A 185 15.70 -14.30 -2.14
C TYR A 185 16.16 -14.32 -0.68
N ASN A 186 16.65 -13.20 -0.18
CA ASN A 186 17.03 -12.98 1.21
C ASN A 186 17.19 -11.47 1.46
N TRP A 187 17.31 -11.08 2.72
CA TRP A 187 17.40 -9.68 3.10
C TRP A 187 18.73 -9.03 2.68
N ASP A 188 19.83 -9.76 2.66
CA ASP A 188 21.13 -9.19 2.28
C ASP A 188 21.10 -8.66 0.84
N LEU A 189 20.32 -9.31 -0.03
CA LEU A 189 20.14 -8.93 -1.43
C LEU A 189 19.07 -7.86 -1.67
N VAL A 190 18.22 -7.52 -0.70
CA VAL A 190 17.25 -6.44 -0.92
C VAL A 190 17.94 -5.09 -0.98
N LEU A 191 17.48 -4.26 -1.91
CA LEU A 191 18.00 -2.93 -2.17
C LEU A 191 17.30 -1.91 -1.28
N SER A 192 18.02 -0.85 -0.92
CA SER A 192 17.45 0.34 -0.30
C SER A 192 17.85 1.56 -1.09
N THR A 193 17.07 2.63 -0.97
CA THR A 193 17.41 3.92 -1.58
C THR A 193 18.55 4.57 -0.80
N GLU A 194 18.45 4.59 0.53
CA GLU A 194 19.52 5.00 1.43
C GLU A 194 19.99 3.79 2.26
N ALA A 195 21.29 3.61 2.45
CA ALA A 195 21.84 2.44 3.13
C ALA A 195 21.45 2.39 4.62
N GLU A 196 21.39 3.54 5.28
CA GLU A 196 20.95 3.71 6.67
C GLU A 196 19.51 3.24 6.91
N ASP A 197 18.61 3.47 5.95
CA ASP A 197 17.21 3.02 6.03
C ASP A 197 17.15 1.50 6.23
N LYS A 198 17.96 0.75 5.48
CA LYS A 198 18.01 -0.71 5.57
C LYS A 198 18.48 -1.18 6.94
N ILE A 199 19.50 -0.53 7.50
CA ILE A 199 20.03 -0.84 8.83
C ILE A 199 18.96 -0.59 9.90
N TYR A 200 18.26 0.54 9.81
CA TYR A 200 17.22 0.88 10.78
C TYR A 200 16.00 -0.05 10.66
N ILE A 201 15.55 -0.34 9.44
CA ILE A 201 14.46 -1.30 9.20
C ILE A 201 14.83 -2.69 9.74
N GLU A 202 16.07 -3.14 9.54
CA GLU A 202 16.53 -4.42 10.09
C GLU A 202 16.46 -4.45 11.62
N GLN A 203 16.83 -3.36 12.29
CA GLN A 203 16.68 -3.24 13.74
C GLN A 203 15.21 -3.31 14.16
N GLN A 204 14.31 -2.65 13.43
CA GLN A 204 12.87 -2.75 13.68
C GLN A 204 12.37 -4.18 13.52
N ILE A 205 12.73 -4.87 12.42
CA ILE A 205 12.37 -6.27 12.21
C ILE A 205 12.80 -7.14 13.40
N ARG A 206 14.05 -7.00 13.86
CA ARG A 206 14.57 -7.79 14.99
C ARG A 206 13.83 -7.51 16.30
N ASN A 207 13.42 -6.26 16.52
CA ASN A 207 12.84 -5.83 17.79
C ASN A 207 11.33 -6.04 17.87
N THR A 208 10.61 -5.92 16.76
CA THR A 208 9.14 -5.83 16.77
C THR A 208 8.43 -7.00 16.12
N PHE A 209 9.14 -7.82 15.34
CA PHE A 209 8.52 -8.91 14.59
C PHE A 209 8.44 -10.21 15.41
N PRO A 210 7.32 -10.95 15.42
CA PRO A 210 7.25 -12.27 16.06
C PRO A 210 8.32 -13.20 15.49
N GLY A 211 9.12 -13.84 16.35
CA GLY A 211 10.28 -14.64 15.90
C GLY A 211 11.45 -13.79 15.35
N GLY A 212 11.40 -12.47 15.54
CA GLY A 212 12.38 -11.52 15.03
C GLY A 212 12.60 -11.66 13.53
N PHE A 213 13.87 -11.77 13.14
CA PHE A 213 14.24 -11.85 11.74
C PHE A 213 13.82 -13.16 11.07
N GLU A 214 13.73 -14.27 11.80
CA GLU A 214 13.29 -15.55 11.26
C GLU A 214 11.82 -15.50 10.86
N GLY A 215 10.95 -14.95 11.71
CA GLY A 215 9.54 -14.76 11.38
C GLY A 215 9.36 -13.83 10.18
N PHE A 216 10.18 -12.79 10.05
CA PHE A 216 10.21 -11.96 8.85
C PHE A 216 10.58 -12.76 7.60
N GLN A 217 11.63 -13.59 7.65
CA GLN A 217 12.01 -14.45 6.53
C GLN A 217 10.90 -15.43 6.15
N ASN A 218 10.15 -15.96 7.12
CA ASN A 218 9.00 -16.82 6.84
C ASN A 218 7.94 -16.08 6.03
N VAL A 219 7.50 -14.89 6.49
CA VAL A 219 6.51 -14.08 5.76
C VAL A 219 6.99 -13.74 4.35
N MET A 220 8.25 -13.33 4.20
CA MET A 220 8.80 -12.97 2.89
C MET A 220 8.94 -14.17 1.96
N SER A 221 9.23 -15.37 2.48
CA SER A 221 9.26 -16.60 1.70
C SER A 221 7.86 -16.95 1.18
N GLN A 222 6.83 -16.80 2.01
CA GLN A 222 5.44 -16.94 1.57
C GLN A 222 5.10 -15.91 0.50
N ALA A 223 5.53 -14.65 0.66
CA ALA A 223 5.24 -13.56 -0.29
C ALA A 223 5.89 -13.85 -1.66
N SER A 224 7.13 -14.35 -1.64
CA SER A 224 7.83 -14.83 -2.83
C SER A 224 7.10 -15.98 -3.50
N SER A 225 6.56 -16.93 -2.73
CA SER A 225 5.85 -18.08 -3.28
C SER A 225 4.55 -17.70 -3.99
N VAL A 226 3.76 -16.77 -3.44
CA VAL A 226 2.53 -16.30 -4.08
C VAL A 226 2.81 -15.43 -5.29
N ALA A 227 3.89 -14.63 -5.27
CA ALA A 227 4.33 -13.84 -6.42
C ALA A 227 4.76 -14.69 -7.63
N LEU A 228 5.19 -15.94 -7.39
CA LEU A 228 5.67 -16.89 -8.41
C LEU A 228 4.61 -17.86 -8.93
N LEU A 229 3.47 -18.01 -8.23
CA LEU A 229 2.42 -18.99 -8.56
C LEU A 229 1.51 -18.48 -9.69
N SER A 230 2.04 -18.44 -10.93
CA SER A 230 1.40 -18.91 -12.17
C SER A 230 2.19 -18.41 -13.38
N LYS A 231 2.96 -19.31 -14.01
CA LYS A 231 3.67 -19.03 -15.28
C LYS A 231 2.72 -18.89 -16.49
N THR A 232 1.41 -18.73 -16.29
CA THR A 232 0.43 -18.81 -17.38
C THR A 232 -0.50 -17.62 -17.54
N GLU A 233 -0.61 -16.68 -16.59
CA GLU A 233 -1.52 -15.53 -16.75
C GLU A 233 -0.97 -14.26 -16.09
N GLY A 234 -1.11 -13.11 -16.77
CA GLY A 234 -0.67 -11.79 -16.29
C GLY A 234 -1.55 -11.19 -15.19
N ASN A 235 -1.97 -11.99 -14.22
CA ASN A 235 -2.97 -11.65 -13.20
C ASN A 235 -2.31 -11.31 -11.84
N VAL A 236 -3.02 -10.54 -11.01
CA VAL A 236 -2.65 -10.29 -9.60
C VAL A 236 -2.76 -11.59 -8.81
N TYR A 237 -1.75 -11.94 -8.02
CA TYR A 237 -1.73 -13.18 -7.25
C TYR A 237 -2.21 -12.98 -5.82
N TYR A 238 -3.04 -13.92 -5.35
CA TYR A 238 -3.62 -13.90 -4.03
C TYR A 238 -4.05 -15.31 -3.61
N SER A 239 -4.16 -15.55 -2.30
CA SER A 239 -4.72 -16.81 -1.79
C SER A 239 -6.25 -16.78 -1.86
N PRO A 240 -6.94 -17.94 -1.90
CA PRO A 240 -8.40 -18.00 -1.77
C PRO A 240 -8.93 -17.26 -0.52
N ASP A 241 -8.19 -17.30 0.59
CA ASP A 241 -8.56 -16.59 1.81
C ASP A 241 -8.47 -15.06 1.62
N SER A 242 -7.50 -14.58 0.84
CA SER A 242 -7.34 -13.15 0.53
C SER A 242 -8.56 -12.62 -0.22
N ILE A 243 -9.07 -13.33 -1.23
CA ILE A 243 -10.22 -12.86 -2.02
C ILE A 243 -11.53 -12.86 -1.22
N GLU A 244 -11.72 -13.83 -0.34
CA GLU A 244 -12.85 -13.84 0.60
C GLU A 244 -12.77 -12.67 1.58
N ASN A 245 -11.58 -12.42 2.15
CA ASN A 245 -11.34 -11.27 3.02
C ASN A 245 -11.60 -9.94 2.31
N LEU A 246 -11.22 -9.79 1.04
CA LEU A 246 -11.52 -8.59 0.25
C LEU A 246 -13.01 -8.42 0.03
N GLY A 247 -13.76 -9.50 -0.21
CA GLY A 247 -15.21 -9.44 -0.32
C GLY A 247 -15.88 -8.98 0.98
N ILE A 248 -15.43 -9.48 2.13
CA ILE A 248 -15.90 -9.05 3.46
C ILE A 248 -15.54 -7.57 3.70
N ALA A 249 -14.33 -7.16 3.33
CA ALA A 249 -13.89 -5.78 3.46
C ALA A 249 -14.73 -4.83 2.58
N ALA A 250 -14.97 -5.19 1.32
CA ALA A 250 -15.76 -4.40 0.39
C ALA A 250 -17.22 -4.24 0.85
N GLU A 251 -17.80 -5.29 1.46
CA GLU A 251 -19.11 -5.24 2.10
C GLU A 251 -19.13 -4.26 3.27
N LYS A 252 -18.14 -4.31 4.16
CA LYS A 252 -17.96 -3.34 5.25
C LYS A 252 -17.82 -1.90 4.75
N TRP A 253 -17.06 -1.68 3.67
CA TRP A 253 -16.89 -0.34 3.10
C TRP A 253 -18.18 0.19 2.49
N PHE A 254 -18.94 -0.67 1.82
CA PHE A 254 -20.24 -0.35 1.25
C PHE A 254 -21.27 0.00 2.34
N ASP A 255 -21.37 -0.81 3.38
CA ASP A 255 -22.31 -0.58 4.48
C ASP A 255 -22.04 0.73 5.23
N ARG A 256 -20.77 1.18 5.28
CA ARG A 256 -20.40 2.48 5.87
C ARG A 256 -20.94 3.68 5.08
N MET A 257 -21.23 3.51 3.79
CA MET A 257 -21.74 4.60 2.93
C MET A 257 -23.25 4.83 3.07
N GLN A 258 -23.98 3.89 3.66
CA GLN A 258 -25.44 3.93 3.84
C GLN A 258 -25.83 4.71 5.09
#